data_AF-A0A5K7X6Z9-F1
#
_entry.id   AF-A0A5K7X6Z9-F1
#
_cell.length_a   1.000
_cell.length_b   1.000
_cell.length_c   1.000
_cell.angle_alpha   90.00
_cell.angle_beta   90.00
_cell.angle_gamma   90.00
#
_symmetry.space_group_name_H-M   'P 1'
#
loop_
_entity.id
_entity.type
_entity.pdbx_description
1 polymer ?
#
loop_
_entity_poly.entity_id
_entity_poly.type
_entity_poly.pdbx_seq_one_letter_code
_entity_poly.pdbx_strand_id
1 'polypeptide(L)'
;MCHHMVRDPRAEPGARGGPEFPRVRRLCRLRGFSGILEPGVAHRAGRQYGARCPVRPALSERFLMRLWLAIRCFFNVLFHADVASRCRLALEGTAAAPAAPPAAPAPAPAPTPAPKPAAPVKSPRSDAITLLSTLQREARFVDIVNESLDGYSDAQIGAAARDVLRDCGKVLARVFAMRPLQAGEEGATVSVPAGYETECFRLTGDVSREPPFSGKLMHAGWQATKCDLPTWTGSQQAALVIAPAEVQLG
;
A
#
# COMPACT_ATOMS: atom_id res chain seq x y z
N MET A 1 8.35 33.73 -65.12
CA MET A 1 7.90 32.35 -65.41
C MET A 1 7.02 31.92 -64.23
N CYS A 2 5.72 32.24 -64.26
CA CYS A 2 4.61 31.39 -64.76
C CYS A 2 4.42 30.14 -63.86
N HIS A 3 3.53 30.19 -62.87
CA HIS A 3 2.10 29.77 -62.87
C HIS A 3 1.87 28.24 -62.74
N HIS A 4 1.33 27.79 -61.58
CA HIS A 4 0.10 26.96 -61.45
C HIS A 4 -0.19 26.60 -59.97
N MET A 5 -1.31 27.08 -59.40
CA MET A 5 -2.58 26.34 -59.12
C MET A 5 -2.40 25.03 -58.33
N VAL A 6 -2.76 24.97 -57.03
CA VAL A 6 -4.10 24.78 -56.43
C VAL A 6 -4.80 23.48 -56.85
N ARG A 7 -4.94 22.53 -55.91
CA ARG A 7 -6.22 21.93 -55.49
C ARG A 7 -6.07 20.91 -54.35
N ASP A 8 -6.73 21.23 -53.24
CA ASP A 8 -7.32 20.30 -52.27
C ASP A 8 -8.66 19.78 -52.86
N PRO A 9 -9.04 18.51 -52.62
CA PRO A 9 -10.41 18.33 -52.15
C PRO A 9 -10.59 17.20 -51.10
N ARG A 10 -11.36 17.55 -50.07
CA ARG A 10 -12.21 16.68 -49.25
C ARG A 10 -12.93 15.57 -50.04
N ALA A 11 -13.02 14.39 -49.45
CA ALA A 11 -14.09 13.43 -49.71
C ALA A 11 -14.32 12.51 -48.48
N GLU A 12 -15.41 12.77 -47.75
CA GLU A 12 -16.20 11.71 -47.09
C GLU A 12 -17.23 11.16 -48.09
N PRO A 13 -17.72 9.91 -47.92
CA PRO A 13 -19.13 9.78 -47.53
C PRO A 13 -19.51 8.50 -46.73
N GLY A 14 -20.52 8.63 -45.86
CA GLY A 14 -21.81 7.94 -46.03
C GLY A 14 -22.06 6.55 -45.41
N ALA A 15 -22.75 6.57 -44.25
CA ALA A 15 -23.97 5.82 -43.87
C ALA A 15 -24.21 4.34 -44.27
N ARG A 16 -24.58 3.52 -43.27
CA ARG A 16 -25.57 2.39 -43.27
C ARG A 16 -25.61 1.84 -41.84
N GLY A 17 -26.73 1.73 -41.11
CA GLY A 17 -27.99 1.05 -41.43
C GLY A 17 -28.00 -0.31 -40.71
N GLY A 18 -28.72 -0.44 -39.60
CA GLY A 18 -28.75 -1.63 -38.72
C GLY A 18 -29.51 -2.85 -39.29
N PRO A 19 -29.70 -3.90 -38.47
CA PRO A 19 -31.07 -4.37 -38.24
C PRO A 19 -31.42 -4.76 -36.78
N GLU A 20 -32.72 -4.66 -36.51
CA GLU A 20 -33.50 -5.05 -35.32
C GLU A 20 -33.68 -6.58 -35.13
N PHE A 21 -34.22 -6.92 -33.93
CA PHE A 21 -35.14 -8.03 -33.52
C PHE A 21 -34.54 -9.15 -32.64
N PRO A 22 -35.34 -9.89 -31.80
CA PRO A 22 -36.67 -9.62 -31.23
C PRO A 22 -36.81 -9.87 -29.69
N ARG A 23 -37.96 -9.44 -29.16
CA ARG A 23 -38.52 -9.67 -27.80
C ARG A 23 -38.55 -11.13 -27.34
N VAL A 24 -38.29 -11.35 -26.04
CA VAL A 24 -38.96 -12.43 -25.26
C VAL A 24 -39.37 -11.93 -23.86
N ARG A 25 -40.63 -12.19 -23.54
CA ARG A 25 -41.34 -11.91 -22.27
C ARG A 25 -41.06 -12.98 -21.21
N ARG A 26 -41.45 -12.65 -19.97
CA ARG A 26 -41.90 -13.48 -18.82
C ARG A 26 -40.81 -13.80 -17.80
N LEU A 27 -41.07 -13.93 -16.50
CA LEU A 27 -42.14 -13.54 -15.56
C LEU A 27 -41.69 -14.20 -14.23
N CYS A 28 -41.65 -13.48 -13.12
CA CYS A 28 -41.74 -13.93 -11.71
C CYS A 28 -41.25 -12.75 -10.84
N ARG A 29 -42.05 -11.99 -10.08
CA ARG A 29 -43.04 -12.33 -9.04
C ARG A 29 -42.42 -13.33 -8.04
N LEU A 30 -42.27 -13.06 -6.74
CA LEU A 30 -43.12 -12.34 -5.78
C LEU A 30 -42.30 -11.92 -4.55
N ARG A 31 -42.73 -10.80 -3.92
CA ARG A 31 -42.96 -10.51 -2.48
C ARG A 31 -42.15 -11.33 -1.46
N GLY A 32 -41.56 -10.77 -0.40
CA GLY A 32 -41.96 -9.60 0.41
C GLY A 32 -42.05 -10.00 1.89
N PHE A 33 -42.05 -9.00 2.77
CA PHE A 33 -42.49 -9.01 4.19
C PHE A 33 -41.50 -9.36 5.33
N SER A 34 -40.82 -8.31 5.82
CA SER A 34 -40.94 -7.65 7.15
C SER A 34 -41.56 -8.36 8.38
N GLY A 35 -40.98 -8.07 9.57
CA GLY A 35 -41.63 -8.08 10.89
C GLY A 35 -41.00 -9.05 11.92
N ILE A 36 -40.13 -8.61 12.84
CA ILE A 36 -40.40 -8.06 14.21
C ILE A 36 -40.98 -9.09 15.21
N LEU A 37 -40.28 -9.39 16.32
CA LEU A 37 -40.64 -9.18 17.75
C LEU A 37 -39.95 -10.19 18.72
N GLU A 38 -39.36 -9.66 19.80
CA GLU A 38 -39.02 -10.28 21.12
C GLU A 38 -40.27 -10.92 21.82
N PRO A 39 -40.22 -11.75 22.92
CA PRO A 39 -39.44 -11.54 24.17
C PRO A 39 -39.05 -12.77 25.07
N GLY A 40 -38.21 -12.55 26.11
CA GLY A 40 -38.55 -12.90 27.51
C GLY A 40 -37.92 -14.09 28.30
N VAL A 41 -37.22 -13.75 29.40
CA VAL A 41 -37.35 -14.23 30.82
C VAL A 41 -36.60 -15.50 31.39
N ALA A 42 -35.79 -15.22 32.44
CA ALA A 42 -35.54 -15.87 33.77
C ALA A 42 -34.54 -17.04 34.08
N HIS A 43 -33.88 -16.81 35.24
CA HIS A 43 -33.50 -17.69 36.38
C HIS A 43 -32.20 -18.54 36.40
N ARG A 44 -31.32 -18.29 37.40
CA ARG A 44 -31.14 -19.10 38.65
C ARG A 44 -29.75 -18.87 39.32
N ALA A 45 -29.73 -18.90 40.65
CA ALA A 45 -28.61 -18.66 41.57
C ALA A 45 -27.83 -19.94 41.99
N GLY A 46 -26.61 -19.78 42.54
CA GLY A 46 -25.85 -20.84 43.25
C GLY A 46 -24.55 -20.35 43.95
N ARG A 47 -24.39 -20.68 45.24
CA ARG A 47 -23.32 -20.32 46.22
C ARG A 47 -22.00 -21.12 46.08
N GLN A 48 -20.91 -20.74 46.79
CA GLN A 48 -20.31 -21.46 47.97
C GLN A 48 -18.88 -20.99 48.45
N TYR A 49 -18.73 -20.85 49.79
CA TYR A 49 -17.63 -21.03 50.81
C TYR A 49 -16.13 -20.69 50.50
N GLY A 50 -15.20 -20.25 51.38
CA GLY A 50 -15.05 -20.01 52.83
C GLY A 50 -13.80 -20.72 53.44
N ALA A 51 -12.75 -20.03 53.95
CA ALA A 51 -11.67 -20.60 54.80
C ALA A 51 -10.85 -19.55 55.63
N ARG A 52 -10.16 -20.00 56.70
CA ARG A 52 -9.87 -19.37 58.03
C ARG A 52 -8.48 -18.69 58.27
N CYS A 53 -8.36 -17.94 59.39
CA CYS A 53 -7.19 -17.25 60.02
C CYS A 53 -6.24 -18.12 60.90
N PRO A 54 -5.06 -17.60 61.34
CA PRO A 54 -4.74 -17.44 62.80
C PRO A 54 -3.84 -16.21 63.19
N VAL A 55 -3.42 -16.09 64.47
CA VAL A 55 -3.07 -14.85 65.26
C VAL A 55 -1.67 -14.88 65.97
N ARG A 56 -0.85 -13.78 65.86
CA ARG A 56 0.23 -13.11 66.73
C ARG A 56 1.46 -13.90 67.32
N PRO A 57 2.59 -13.27 67.81
CA PRO A 57 3.08 -11.85 67.88
C PRO A 57 4.58 -11.60 67.46
N ALA A 58 4.99 -10.33 67.17
CA ALA A 58 6.39 -9.85 67.21
C ALA A 58 6.45 -8.31 67.32
N LEU A 59 7.09 -7.75 68.35
CA LEU A 59 7.06 -6.31 68.71
C LEU A 59 8.42 -5.56 68.61
N SER A 60 9.46 -6.11 67.96
CA SER A 60 10.79 -5.46 67.93
C SER A 60 11.18 -4.79 66.59
N GLU A 61 10.83 -5.33 65.42
CA GLU A 61 11.28 -4.76 64.12
C GLU A 61 10.57 -3.45 63.74
N ARG A 62 9.28 -3.33 64.07
CA ARG A 62 8.49 -2.14 63.76
C ARG A 62 8.92 -0.92 64.57
N PHE A 63 9.47 -1.14 65.77
CA PHE A 63 9.97 -0.05 66.59
C PHE A 63 11.26 0.53 66.01
N LEU A 64 12.20 -0.32 65.60
CA LEU A 64 13.48 0.13 65.01
C LEU A 64 13.27 0.86 63.67
N MET A 65 12.38 0.36 62.81
CA MET A 65 12.02 1.04 61.56
C MET A 65 11.38 2.41 61.80
N ARG A 66 10.52 2.54 62.83
CA ARG A 66 9.88 3.82 63.18
C ARG A 66 10.87 4.80 63.80
N LEU A 67 11.80 4.31 64.61
CA LEU A 67 12.85 5.14 65.21
C LEU A 67 13.81 5.70 64.13
N TRP A 68 14.25 4.86 63.20
CA TRP A 68 15.11 5.30 62.08
C TRP A 68 14.38 6.28 61.14
N LEU A 69 13.09 6.05 60.90
CA LEU A 69 12.26 6.97 60.13
C LEU A 69 12.09 8.32 60.84
N ALA A 70 11.89 8.33 62.16
CA ALA A 70 11.77 9.56 62.95
C ALA A 70 13.08 10.38 62.89
N ILE A 71 14.24 9.72 63.02
CA ILE A 71 15.55 10.37 62.91
C ILE A 71 15.75 10.97 61.51
N ARG A 72 15.46 10.21 60.44
CA ARG A 72 15.56 10.73 59.06
C ARG A 72 14.61 11.90 58.81
N CYS A 73 13.40 11.83 59.35
CA CYS A 73 12.41 12.90 59.20
C CYS A 73 12.87 14.19 59.92
N PHE A 74 13.41 14.07 61.14
CA PHE A 74 13.95 15.19 61.90
C PHE A 74 15.02 15.97 61.14
N PHE A 75 16.05 15.28 60.62
CA PHE A 75 17.10 15.93 59.85
C PHE A 75 16.59 16.52 58.52
N ASN A 76 15.65 15.84 57.85
CA ASN A 76 15.12 16.35 56.59
C ASN A 76 14.27 17.61 56.79
N VAL A 77 13.50 17.70 57.88
CA VAL A 77 12.77 18.91 58.28
C VAL A 77 13.71 20.04 58.67
N LEU A 78 14.84 19.75 59.34
CA LEU A 78 15.80 20.77 59.75
C LEU A 78 16.54 21.42 58.56
N PHE A 79 16.85 20.64 57.52
CA PHE A 79 17.65 21.10 56.38
C PHE A 79 16.85 21.47 55.12
N HIS A 80 15.54 21.17 55.05
CA HIS A 80 14.70 21.50 53.90
C HIS A 80 13.39 22.20 54.31
N ALA A 81 13.24 23.46 53.87
CA ALA A 81 12.09 24.31 54.19
C ALA A 81 10.74 23.74 53.68
N ASP A 82 10.72 23.19 52.45
CA ASP A 82 9.50 22.62 51.85
C ASP A 82 8.94 21.43 52.64
N VAL A 83 9.83 20.61 53.20
CA VAL A 83 9.43 19.42 53.97
C VAL A 83 8.93 19.84 55.35
N ALA A 84 9.53 20.86 55.97
CA ALA A 84 9.02 21.45 57.20
C ALA A 84 7.59 21.99 57.05
N SER A 85 7.28 22.71 55.97
CA SER A 85 5.93 23.23 55.71
C SER A 85 4.89 22.11 55.57
N ARG A 86 5.23 21.02 54.87
CA ARG A 86 4.34 19.87 54.70
C ARG A 86 4.12 19.09 55.99
N CYS A 87 5.18 18.89 56.78
CA CYS A 87 5.08 18.25 58.09
C CYS A 87 4.23 19.08 59.06
N ARG A 88 4.36 20.42 59.03
CA ARG A 88 3.54 21.33 59.86
C ARG A 88 2.05 21.20 59.52
N LEU A 89 1.69 21.27 58.24
CA LEU A 89 0.30 21.12 57.78
C LEU A 89 -0.30 19.75 58.13
N ALA A 90 0.50 18.68 58.05
CA ALA A 90 0.08 17.34 58.40
C ALA A 90 -0.12 17.13 59.92
N LEU A 91 0.69 17.79 60.76
CA LEU A 91 0.60 17.71 62.23
C LEU A 91 -0.53 18.60 62.80
N GLU A 92 -0.81 19.74 62.16
CA GLU A 92 -1.91 20.65 62.52
C GLU A 92 -3.30 20.12 62.10
N GLY A 93 -3.40 18.82 61.76
CA GLY A 93 -4.66 18.14 61.46
C GLY A 93 -5.38 18.64 60.20
N THR A 94 -4.73 19.50 59.42
CA THR A 94 -5.31 20.12 58.23
C THR A 94 -4.78 19.41 56.98
N ALA A 95 -4.98 18.09 56.92
CA ALA A 95 -4.67 17.31 55.74
C ALA A 95 -5.78 17.52 54.68
N ALA A 96 -5.70 18.64 53.95
CA ALA A 96 -6.48 18.85 52.74
C ALA A 96 -5.63 18.49 51.50
N ALA A 97 -6.24 17.70 50.62
CA ALA A 97 -5.73 17.23 49.34
C ALA A 97 -5.22 18.37 48.43
N PRO A 98 -4.25 18.10 47.53
CA PRO A 98 -3.62 19.14 46.72
C PRO A 98 -4.60 19.79 45.74
N ALA A 99 -4.87 21.08 45.92
CA ALA A 99 -5.43 21.96 44.89
C ALA A 99 -4.32 22.42 43.93
N ALA A 100 -4.68 22.55 42.65
CA ALA A 100 -3.82 22.75 41.49
C ALA A 100 -2.81 23.91 41.56
N PRO A 101 -1.66 23.81 40.85
CA PRO A 101 -0.72 24.93 40.73
C PRO A 101 -1.31 26.14 39.95
N PRO A 102 -0.89 27.38 40.30
CA PRO A 102 -1.34 28.62 39.68
C PRO A 102 -0.78 28.83 38.26
N ALA A 103 -1.54 29.56 37.45
CA ALA A 103 -1.33 29.83 36.03
C ALA A 103 0.06 30.43 35.73
N ALA A 104 0.83 29.69 34.92
CA ALA A 104 2.01 30.14 34.19
C ALA A 104 1.56 30.62 32.78
N PRO A 105 2.32 31.52 32.12
CA PRO A 105 1.83 32.38 31.03
C PRO A 105 1.32 31.56 29.84
N ALA A 106 0.25 32.06 29.21
CA ALA A 106 -0.43 31.41 28.09
C ALA A 106 0.59 30.91 27.04
N PRO A 107 0.76 29.59 26.88
CA PRO A 107 1.59 29.07 25.81
C PRO A 107 0.90 29.43 24.49
N ALA A 108 1.66 30.03 23.57
CA ALA A 108 1.26 30.12 22.17
C ALA A 108 0.70 28.75 21.73
N PRO A 109 -0.42 28.70 20.98
CA PRO A 109 -1.07 27.44 20.65
C PRO A 109 -0.03 26.50 20.05
N ALA A 110 0.25 25.43 20.80
CA ALA A 110 1.18 24.40 20.37
C ALA A 110 0.71 23.94 18.99
N PRO A 111 1.58 23.92 17.96
CA PRO A 111 1.20 23.42 16.66
C PRO A 111 0.63 22.03 16.85
N THR A 112 -0.64 21.86 16.49
CA THR A 112 -1.29 20.57 16.43
C THR A 112 -0.33 19.64 15.67
N PRO A 113 0.05 18.47 16.22
CA PRO A 113 0.88 17.54 15.48
C PRO A 113 0.23 17.34 14.12
N ALA A 114 0.90 17.79 13.07
CA ALA A 114 0.41 17.59 11.71
C ALA A 114 0.08 16.10 11.58
N PRO A 115 -1.09 15.73 11.04
CA PRO A 115 -1.47 14.34 10.92
C PRO A 115 -0.31 13.61 10.24
N LYS A 116 0.26 12.62 10.96
CA LYS A 116 1.25 11.70 10.39
C LYS A 116 0.69 11.27 9.04
N PRO A 117 1.41 11.46 7.92
CA PRO A 117 0.90 11.07 6.61
C PRO A 117 0.36 9.66 6.73
N ALA A 118 -0.94 9.49 6.46
CA ALA A 118 -1.53 8.18 6.42
C ALA A 118 -0.62 7.33 5.52
N ALA A 119 -0.15 6.20 6.04
CA ALA A 119 0.61 5.27 5.23
C ALA A 119 -0.16 5.07 3.93
N PRO A 120 0.48 5.18 2.74
CA PRO A 120 -0.24 5.15 1.48
C PRO A 120 -1.13 3.92 1.48
N VAL A 121 -2.44 4.16 1.39
CA VAL A 121 -3.43 3.09 1.33
C VAL A 121 -3.02 2.26 0.12
N LYS A 122 -2.47 1.06 0.38
CA LYS A 122 -2.10 0.16 -0.71
C LYS A 122 -3.36 -0.06 -1.53
N SER A 123 -3.31 0.33 -2.80
CA SER A 123 -4.36 0.00 -3.75
C SER A 123 -4.68 -1.49 -3.59
N PRO A 124 -5.97 -1.88 -3.52
CA PRO A 124 -6.31 -3.30 -3.41
C PRO A 124 -5.92 -4.06 -4.70
N ARG A 125 -5.61 -3.33 -5.79
CA ARG A 125 -5.06 -3.87 -7.04
C ARG A 125 -3.54 -3.83 -7.03
N SER A 126 -2.90 -4.93 -7.44
CA SER A 126 -1.46 -5.00 -7.61
C SER A 126 -0.97 -4.26 -8.86
N ASP A 127 0.25 -3.72 -8.79
CA ASP A 127 0.90 -3.01 -9.89
C ASP A 127 1.05 -3.85 -11.16
N ALA A 128 1.26 -5.16 -11.02
CA ALA A 128 1.30 -6.10 -12.14
C ALA A 128 -0.03 -6.13 -12.91
N ILE A 129 -1.16 -6.16 -12.20
CA ILE A 129 -2.49 -6.20 -12.80
C ILE A 129 -2.86 -4.81 -13.35
N THR A 130 -2.34 -3.73 -12.79
CA THR A 130 -2.40 -2.37 -13.36
C THR A 130 -1.62 -2.25 -14.66
N LEU A 131 -0.38 -2.76 -14.72
CA LEU A 131 0.43 -2.79 -15.94
C LEU A 131 -0.26 -3.58 -17.04
N LEU A 132 -0.75 -4.79 -16.73
CA LEU A 132 -1.41 -5.65 -17.70
C LEU A 132 -2.70 -5.01 -18.25
N SER A 133 -3.49 -4.36 -17.39
CA SER A 133 -4.67 -3.60 -17.82
C SER A 133 -4.31 -2.40 -18.68
N THR A 134 -3.21 -1.71 -18.38
CA THR A 134 -2.70 -0.60 -19.19
C THR A 134 -2.30 -1.09 -20.59
N LEU A 135 -1.54 -2.19 -20.67
CA LEU A 135 -1.16 -2.82 -21.93
C LEU A 135 -2.37 -3.31 -22.73
N GLN A 136 -3.38 -3.89 -22.06
CA GLN A 136 -4.59 -4.31 -22.75
C GLN A 136 -5.37 -3.12 -23.32
N ARG A 137 -5.61 -2.09 -22.51
CA ARG A 137 -6.38 -0.91 -22.92
C ARG A 137 -5.72 -0.12 -24.05
N GLU A 138 -4.40 -0.02 -24.04
CA GLU A 138 -3.66 0.85 -24.98
C GLU A 138 -3.04 0.08 -26.15
N ALA A 139 -2.88 -1.24 -26.06
CA ALA A 139 -2.21 -2.04 -27.09
C ALA A 139 -2.86 -3.39 -27.40
N ARG A 140 -3.97 -3.77 -26.75
CA ARG A 140 -4.65 -5.07 -26.93
C ARG A 140 -3.74 -6.29 -26.72
N PHE A 141 -2.75 -6.16 -25.85
CA PHE A 141 -1.74 -7.18 -25.61
C PHE A 141 -2.34 -8.52 -25.13
N VAL A 142 -3.35 -8.48 -24.26
CA VAL A 142 -3.94 -9.71 -23.70
C VAL A 142 -4.77 -10.41 -24.77
N ASP A 143 -5.47 -9.67 -25.63
CA ASP A 143 -6.24 -10.25 -26.73
C ASP A 143 -5.32 -11.05 -27.67
N ILE A 144 -4.24 -10.43 -28.16
CA ILE A 144 -3.37 -11.08 -29.15
C ILE A 144 -2.63 -12.31 -28.60
N VAL A 145 -2.32 -12.33 -27.29
CA VAL A 145 -1.63 -13.47 -26.66
C VAL A 145 -2.58 -14.64 -26.42
N ASN A 146 -3.88 -14.38 -26.22
CA ASN A 146 -4.87 -15.43 -25.99
C ASN A 146 -5.61 -15.86 -27.27
N GLU A 147 -5.41 -15.16 -28.39
CA GLU A 147 -5.97 -15.54 -29.68
C GLU A 147 -5.24 -16.78 -30.24
N SER A 148 -6.01 -17.73 -30.77
CA SER A 148 -5.42 -18.87 -31.48
C SER A 148 -4.85 -18.39 -32.82
N LEU A 149 -3.63 -18.85 -33.12
CA LEU A 149 -2.95 -18.54 -34.37
C LEU A 149 -3.21 -19.60 -35.46
N ASP A 150 -3.98 -20.64 -35.14
CA ASP A 150 -4.26 -21.74 -36.06
C ASP A 150 -5.01 -21.25 -37.30
N GLY A 151 -4.51 -21.61 -38.48
CA GLY A 151 -5.12 -21.25 -39.76
C GLY A 151 -4.79 -19.85 -40.27
N TYR A 152 -4.01 -19.06 -39.53
CA TYR A 152 -3.44 -17.81 -40.04
C TYR A 152 -2.07 -18.05 -40.69
N SER A 153 -1.77 -17.29 -41.73
CA SER A 153 -0.42 -17.24 -42.31
C SER A 153 0.50 -16.30 -41.54
N ASP A 154 1.81 -16.51 -41.63
CA ASP A 154 2.83 -15.62 -41.03
C ASP A 154 2.65 -14.15 -41.45
N ALA A 155 2.19 -13.91 -42.68
CA ALA A 155 1.92 -12.56 -43.17
C ALA A 155 0.75 -11.89 -42.43
N GLN A 156 -0.32 -12.65 -42.15
CA GLN A 156 -1.48 -12.17 -41.37
C GLN A 156 -1.11 -11.96 -39.90
N ILE A 157 -0.40 -12.92 -39.30
CA ILE A 157 0.08 -12.80 -37.92
C ILE A 157 0.99 -11.57 -37.78
N GLY A 158 1.94 -11.40 -38.70
CA GLY A 158 2.83 -10.25 -38.72
C GLY A 158 2.09 -8.93 -38.96
N ALA A 159 1.03 -8.91 -39.77
CA ALA A 159 0.22 -7.72 -39.96
C ALA A 159 -0.50 -7.29 -38.66
N ALA A 160 -1.12 -8.23 -37.95
CA ALA A 160 -1.80 -7.95 -36.68
C ALA A 160 -0.81 -7.60 -35.55
N ALA A 161 0.29 -8.36 -35.43
CA ALA A 161 1.25 -8.21 -34.34
C ALA A 161 2.05 -6.90 -34.41
N ARG A 162 2.36 -6.38 -35.61
CA ARG A 162 3.16 -5.15 -35.75
C ARG A 162 2.53 -3.97 -35.03
N ASP A 163 1.22 -3.81 -35.12
CA ASP A 163 0.51 -2.69 -34.51
C ASP A 163 0.49 -2.82 -32.99
N VAL A 164 0.14 -4.01 -32.49
CA VAL A 164 0.13 -4.32 -31.05
C VAL A 164 1.52 -4.14 -30.43
N LEU A 165 2.57 -4.68 -31.06
CA LEU A 165 3.94 -4.57 -30.55
C LEU A 165 4.44 -3.12 -30.53
N ARG A 166 4.11 -2.34 -31.56
CA ARG A 166 4.45 -0.91 -31.60
C ARG A 166 3.78 -0.16 -30.46
N ASP A 167 2.50 -0.42 -30.20
CA ASP A 167 1.75 0.27 -29.14
C ASP A 167 2.18 -0.20 -27.73
N CYS A 168 2.48 -1.48 -27.55
CA CYS A 168 3.16 -1.98 -26.35
C CYS A 168 4.49 -1.24 -26.11
N GLY A 169 5.29 -1.04 -27.16
CA GLY A 169 6.53 -0.28 -27.09
C GLY A 169 6.32 1.15 -26.58
N LYS A 170 5.26 1.84 -27.04
CA LYS A 170 4.90 3.18 -26.56
C LYS A 170 4.51 3.18 -25.08
N VAL A 171 3.72 2.20 -24.64
CA VAL A 171 3.33 2.05 -23.22
C VAL A 171 4.56 1.82 -22.35
N LEU A 172 5.43 0.88 -22.72
CA LEU A 172 6.64 0.56 -21.95
C LEU A 172 7.62 1.75 -21.91
N ALA A 173 7.79 2.47 -23.02
CA ALA A 173 8.62 3.68 -23.04
C ALA A 173 8.08 4.76 -22.10
N ARG A 174 6.76 4.99 -22.10
CA ARG A 174 6.11 5.97 -21.22
C ARG A 174 6.21 5.61 -19.73
N VAL A 175 5.97 4.33 -19.40
CA VAL A 175 5.91 3.84 -18.01
C VAL A 175 7.31 3.65 -17.42
N PHE A 176 8.26 3.11 -18.19
CA PHE A 176 9.56 2.67 -17.65
C PHE A 176 10.77 3.47 -18.14
N ALA A 177 10.64 4.21 -19.25
CA ALA A 177 11.76 4.90 -19.92
C ALA A 177 13.01 4.01 -20.00
N MET A 178 12.85 2.84 -20.63
CA MET A 178 13.88 1.81 -20.68
C MET A 178 15.10 2.27 -21.46
N ARG A 179 16.29 1.87 -20.99
CA ARG A 179 17.58 2.10 -21.63
C ARG A 179 18.43 0.83 -21.59
N PRO A 180 19.48 0.70 -22.43
CA PRO A 180 20.43 -0.39 -22.29
C PRO A 180 21.10 -0.37 -20.91
N LEU A 181 21.25 -1.54 -20.28
CA LEU A 181 21.92 -1.64 -18.98
C LEU A 181 23.43 -1.44 -19.12
N GLN A 182 24.03 -2.02 -20.16
CA GLN A 182 25.44 -1.81 -20.53
C GLN A 182 25.56 -0.94 -21.77
N ALA A 183 26.46 0.04 -21.71
CA ALA A 183 26.80 0.84 -22.87
C ALA A 183 27.74 0.06 -23.80
N GLY A 184 27.40 -0.03 -25.07
CA GLY A 184 28.17 -0.74 -26.08
C GLY A 184 27.26 -1.42 -27.10
N GLU A 185 27.78 -1.61 -28.30
CA GLU A 185 27.09 -2.41 -29.33
C GLU A 185 27.30 -3.90 -29.06
N GLU A 186 26.40 -4.72 -29.62
CA GLU A 186 26.57 -6.17 -29.58
C GLU A 186 27.90 -6.56 -30.24
N GLY A 187 28.69 -7.39 -29.55
CA GLY A 187 30.03 -7.79 -29.95
C GLY A 187 31.16 -6.93 -29.38
N ALA A 188 30.87 -5.78 -28.77
CA ALA A 188 31.89 -4.93 -28.13
C ALA A 188 32.54 -5.64 -26.93
N THR A 189 33.82 -5.37 -26.69
CA THR A 189 34.52 -5.91 -25.52
C THR A 189 34.09 -5.15 -24.26
N VAL A 190 33.57 -5.89 -23.27
CA VAL A 190 33.13 -5.37 -21.97
C VAL A 190 33.89 -6.08 -20.86
N SER A 191 34.26 -5.31 -19.84
CA SER A 191 34.86 -5.82 -18.62
C SER A 191 33.79 -5.96 -17.54
N VAL A 192 33.71 -7.13 -16.93
CA VAL A 192 32.84 -7.40 -15.78
C VAL A 192 33.72 -7.40 -14.52
N PRO A 193 33.48 -6.49 -13.56
CA PRO A 193 34.33 -6.35 -12.38
C PRO A 193 34.22 -7.55 -11.43
N ALA A 194 35.19 -7.68 -10.53
CA ALA A 194 35.04 -8.57 -9.38
C ALA A 194 33.90 -8.08 -8.47
N GLY A 195 33.11 -9.03 -7.95
CA GLY A 195 31.92 -8.72 -7.15
C GLY A 195 30.73 -8.17 -7.95
N TYR A 196 30.63 -8.46 -9.24
CA TYR A 196 29.49 -8.08 -10.06
C TYR A 196 28.17 -8.67 -9.53
N GLU A 197 27.06 -7.96 -9.77
CA GLU A 197 25.73 -8.48 -9.45
C GLU A 197 25.21 -9.41 -10.54
N THR A 198 24.74 -10.60 -10.16
CA THR A 198 24.22 -11.64 -11.08
C THR A 198 22.96 -11.19 -11.82
N GLU A 199 22.22 -10.24 -11.26
CA GLU A 199 21.04 -9.64 -11.90
C GLU A 199 21.44 -8.65 -13.02
N CYS A 200 22.65 -8.09 -12.96
CA CYS A 200 23.16 -7.13 -13.94
C CYS A 200 23.99 -7.78 -15.04
N PHE A 201 24.67 -8.89 -14.75
CA PHE A 201 25.50 -9.60 -15.72
C PHE A 201 25.21 -11.10 -15.69
N ARG A 202 24.76 -11.63 -16.84
CA ARG A 202 24.71 -13.06 -17.11
C ARG A 202 25.94 -13.47 -17.90
N LEU A 203 26.87 -14.17 -17.25
CA LEU A 203 28.06 -14.70 -17.91
C LEU A 203 27.71 -15.98 -18.70
N THR A 204 28.32 -16.14 -19.87
CA THR A 204 28.20 -17.33 -20.72
C THR A 204 29.58 -17.74 -21.24
N GLY A 205 29.84 -19.05 -21.32
CA GLY A 205 31.15 -19.60 -21.72
C GLY A 205 31.98 -20.12 -20.55
N ASP A 206 33.32 -20.08 -20.69
CA ASP A 206 34.24 -20.56 -19.65
C ASP A 206 34.38 -19.54 -18.51
N VAL A 207 33.58 -19.76 -17.47
CA VAL A 207 33.53 -18.98 -16.22
C VAL A 207 34.41 -19.58 -15.12
N SER A 208 35.29 -20.53 -15.44
CA SER A 208 36.14 -21.21 -14.45
C SER A 208 37.28 -20.33 -13.91
N ARG A 209 37.49 -19.14 -14.49
CA ARG A 209 38.50 -18.17 -14.07
C ARG A 209 37.95 -17.25 -13.00
N GLU A 210 38.81 -16.75 -12.13
CA GLU A 210 38.43 -15.73 -11.16
C GLU A 210 38.23 -14.37 -11.86
N PRO A 211 37.25 -13.56 -11.41
CA PRO A 211 37.05 -12.22 -11.95
C PRO A 211 38.27 -11.31 -11.69
N PRO A 212 38.44 -10.21 -12.45
CA PRO A 212 37.50 -9.64 -13.43
C PRO A 212 37.44 -10.42 -14.74
N PHE A 213 36.23 -10.53 -15.31
CA PHE A 213 36.02 -11.16 -16.61
C PHE A 213 36.12 -10.13 -17.73
N SER A 214 36.65 -10.52 -18.88
CA SER A 214 36.58 -9.74 -20.11
C SER A 214 35.94 -10.59 -21.20
N GLY A 215 34.91 -10.07 -21.85
CA GLY A 215 34.13 -10.81 -22.85
C GLY A 215 33.48 -9.90 -23.88
N LYS A 216 32.75 -10.50 -24.81
CA LYS A 216 31.94 -9.76 -25.78
C LYS A 216 30.53 -9.54 -25.25
N LEU A 217 30.00 -8.33 -25.40
CA LEU A 217 28.62 -8.01 -25.06
C LEU A 217 27.68 -8.70 -26.04
N MET A 218 26.99 -9.76 -25.62
CA MET A 218 26.03 -10.45 -26.49
C MET A 218 24.68 -9.75 -26.55
N HIS A 219 24.28 -9.10 -25.46
CA HIS A 219 23.06 -8.30 -25.36
C HIS A 219 23.27 -7.26 -24.27
N ALA A 220 22.96 -6.00 -24.56
CA ALA A 220 23.18 -4.88 -23.64
C ALA A 220 22.32 -4.94 -22.36
N GLY A 221 21.28 -5.79 -22.35
CA GLY A 221 20.29 -5.81 -21.29
C GLY A 221 19.38 -4.58 -21.32
N TRP A 222 18.35 -4.58 -20.48
CA TRP A 222 17.42 -3.46 -20.36
C TRP A 222 17.30 -3.04 -18.90
N GLN A 223 17.35 -1.74 -18.66
CA GLN A 223 17.14 -1.13 -17.36
C GLN A 223 16.00 -0.10 -17.46
N ALA A 224 15.01 -0.22 -16.59
CA ALA A 224 14.03 0.83 -16.39
C ALA A 224 14.67 2.00 -15.62
N THR A 225 14.44 3.23 -16.06
CA THR A 225 14.93 4.42 -15.35
C THR A 225 13.87 5.02 -14.42
N LYS A 226 12.62 4.60 -14.58
CA LYS A 226 11.47 4.97 -13.74
C LYS A 226 10.42 3.86 -13.75
N CYS A 227 9.39 4.00 -12.93
CA CYS A 227 8.22 3.11 -12.91
C CYS A 227 6.97 3.93 -12.60
N ASP A 228 6.34 4.45 -13.65
CA ASP A 228 5.19 5.36 -13.55
C ASP A 228 3.91 4.67 -14.05
N LEU A 229 3.30 3.88 -13.17
CA LEU A 229 2.03 3.22 -13.46
C LEU A 229 0.83 4.14 -13.16
N PRO A 230 -0.26 4.02 -13.94
CA PRO A 230 -1.47 4.79 -13.68
C PRO A 230 -2.11 4.37 -12.35
N THR A 231 -2.61 5.34 -11.58
CA THR A 231 -3.36 5.07 -10.35
C THR A 231 -4.71 4.44 -10.68
N TRP A 232 -5.01 3.31 -10.06
CA TRP A 232 -6.30 2.62 -10.21
C TRP A 232 -7.26 2.99 -9.07
N THR A 233 -8.52 3.24 -9.40
CA THR A 233 -9.54 3.77 -8.47
C THR A 233 -10.83 2.93 -8.44
N GLY A 234 -10.70 1.60 -8.43
CA GLY A 234 -11.85 0.68 -8.41
C GLY A 234 -12.16 0.09 -7.03
N SER A 235 -13.18 -0.76 -6.98
CA SER A 235 -13.57 -1.50 -5.77
C SER A 235 -12.74 -2.77 -5.59
N GLN A 236 -12.63 -3.27 -4.35
CA GLN A 236 -11.88 -4.49 -4.05
C GLN A 236 -12.31 -5.70 -4.90
N GLN A 237 -13.59 -5.80 -5.27
CA GLN A 237 -14.12 -6.85 -6.14
C GLN A 237 -13.54 -6.78 -7.57
N ALA A 238 -13.28 -5.58 -8.08
CA ALA A 238 -12.72 -5.36 -9.41
C ALA A 238 -11.18 -5.35 -9.43
N ALA A 239 -10.51 -5.57 -8.28
CA ALA A 239 -9.06 -5.46 -8.18
C ALA A 239 -8.31 -6.41 -9.13
N LEU A 240 -8.88 -7.58 -9.43
CA LEU A 240 -8.29 -8.58 -10.33
C LEU A 240 -8.77 -8.49 -11.79
N VAL A 241 -9.68 -7.56 -12.12
CA VAL A 241 -10.23 -7.42 -13.47
C VAL A 241 -9.21 -6.74 -14.38
N ILE A 242 -8.72 -7.40 -15.42
CA ILE A 242 -7.74 -6.84 -16.37
C ILE A 242 -8.42 -5.91 -17.39
N ALA A 243 -9.51 -6.38 -17.98
CA ALA A 243 -10.37 -5.62 -18.88
C ALA A 243 -11.85 -5.88 -18.52
N PRO A 244 -12.71 -4.86 -18.55
CA PRO A 244 -14.14 -5.04 -18.30
C PRO A 244 -14.80 -5.81 -19.46
N ALA A 245 -15.86 -6.54 -19.16
CA ALA A 245 -16.73 -7.08 -20.19
C ALA A 245 -17.58 -5.94 -20.80
N GLU A 246 -17.63 -5.86 -22.13
CA GLU A 246 -18.47 -4.92 -22.86
C GLU A 246 -19.83 -5.56 -23.15
N VAL A 247 -20.91 -4.91 -22.73
CA VAL A 247 -22.29 -5.40 -22.92
C VAL A 247 -23.09 -4.32 -23.62
N GLN A 248 -23.58 -4.62 -24.82
CA GLN A 248 -24.49 -3.73 -25.54
C GLN A 248 -25.91 -3.88 -24.97
N LEU A 249 -26.51 -2.76 -24.55
CA LEU A 249 -27.90 -2.71 -24.13
C LEU A 249 -28.80 -2.41 -25.35
N GLY A 250 -29.95 -3.07 -25.40
CA GLY A 250 -30.98 -2.85 -26.41
C GLY A 250 -32.06 -1.87 -25.98
#